data_AF-A0A962I2L4-F1
#
_entry.id   AF-A0A962I2L4-F1
#
_cell.length_a   1.000
_cell.length_b   1.000
_cell.length_c   1.000
_cell.angle_alpha   90.00
_cell.angle_beta   90.00
_cell.angle_gamma   90.00
#
_symmetry.space_group_name_H-M   'P 1'
#
loop_
_entity.id
_entity.type
_entity.pdbx_description
1 polymer ?
#
loop_
_entity_poly.entity_id
_entity_poly.type
_entity_poly.pdbx_seq_one_letter_code
_entity_poly.pdbx_strand_id
1 'polypeptide(L)'
;FAEREHDHVSFERLVSGPGLELIHRALRDRDGLPPEPLAAPEITRRGLEGRDALCRETLDAFCAMLGTAASNLAVTLGAMGGIFIGGGIVPRLGAYFDSSPFRARFEDKGRFSAYLAGIPTYVITAEHATFIGASAILSEQLRGRHGHTGSTVLGQIQRTRGSLSPAEMRVADHVLAHPRSVLNDPIARIARAAAVSQPTVIRFCRSL
;
A
#
# COMPACT_ATOMS: atom_id res chain seq x y z
N PHE A 1 -7.07 -32.94 -4.74
CA PHE A 1 -6.76 -32.87 -3.30
C PHE A 1 -7.50 -31.71 -2.63
N ALA A 2 -7.15 -30.45 -2.92
CA ALA A 2 -7.70 -29.26 -2.25
C ALA A 2 -9.23 -29.11 -2.31
N GLU A 3 -9.85 -29.42 -3.45
CA GLU A 3 -11.32 -29.37 -3.64
C GLU A 3 -12.09 -30.37 -2.77
N ARG A 4 -11.40 -31.40 -2.22
CA ARG A 4 -12.02 -32.33 -1.26
C ARG A 4 -12.12 -31.72 0.15
N GLU A 5 -11.31 -30.71 0.44
CA GLU A 5 -11.25 -30.06 1.76
C GLU A 5 -11.94 -28.70 1.78
N HIS A 6 -12.15 -28.08 0.61
CA HIS A 6 -12.66 -26.72 0.47
C HIS A 6 -13.65 -26.62 -0.69
N ASP A 7 -14.78 -25.97 -0.44
CA ASP A 7 -15.79 -25.70 -1.47
C ASP A 7 -15.26 -24.81 -2.60
N HIS A 8 -14.34 -23.90 -2.29
CA HIS A 8 -13.66 -23.03 -3.26
C HIS A 8 -12.15 -23.01 -3.01
N VAL A 9 -11.38 -23.19 -4.10
CA VAL A 9 -9.91 -23.16 -4.08
C VAL A 9 -9.43 -21.89 -4.78
N SER A 10 -9.16 -20.84 -4.01
CA SER A 10 -8.58 -19.60 -4.51
C SER A 10 -7.06 -19.72 -4.70
N PHE A 11 -6.45 -18.76 -5.43
CA PHE A 11 -4.98 -18.66 -5.47
C PHE A 11 -4.37 -18.52 -4.08
N GLU A 12 -4.99 -17.78 -3.16
CA GLU A 12 -4.49 -17.62 -1.78
C GLU A 12 -4.45 -18.94 -1.01
N ARG A 13 -5.32 -19.89 -1.35
CA ARG A 13 -5.32 -21.23 -0.75
C ARG A 13 -4.06 -22.03 -1.08
N LEU A 14 -3.33 -21.66 -2.14
CA LEU A 14 -2.10 -22.29 -2.60
C LEU A 14 -0.87 -21.40 -2.43
N VAL A 15 -1.03 -20.09 -2.66
CA VAL A 15 0.03 -19.08 -2.66
C VAL A 15 0.05 -18.34 -1.31
N SER A 16 0.18 -19.10 -0.23
CA SER A 16 0.28 -18.60 1.15
C SER A 16 1.06 -19.58 2.03
N GLY A 17 1.26 -19.24 3.31
CA GLY A 17 1.90 -20.13 4.28
C GLY A 17 1.12 -21.44 4.43
N PRO A 18 -0.18 -21.40 4.80
CA PRO A 18 -1.04 -22.58 4.79
C PRO A 18 -1.12 -23.25 3.41
N GLY A 19 -0.95 -22.49 2.32
CA GLY A 19 -0.86 -23.04 0.97
C GLY A 19 0.36 -23.94 0.76
N LEU A 20 1.53 -23.60 1.28
CA LEU A 20 2.70 -24.50 1.26
C LEU A 20 2.41 -25.82 1.99
N GLU A 21 1.72 -25.76 3.12
CA GLU A 21 1.33 -26.95 3.90
C GLU A 21 0.32 -27.81 3.14
N LEU A 22 -0.65 -27.19 2.47
CA LEU A 22 -1.61 -27.85 1.60
C LEU A 22 -0.92 -28.53 0.41
N ILE A 23 0.00 -27.85 -0.27
CA ILE A 23 0.76 -28.40 -1.40
C ILE A 23 1.60 -29.59 -0.93
N HIS A 24 2.32 -29.47 0.18
CA HIS A 24 3.10 -30.57 0.75
C HIS A 24 2.24 -31.80 1.03
N ARG A 25 1.09 -31.62 1.71
CA ARG A 25 0.15 -32.73 1.97
C ARG A 25 -0.36 -33.36 0.67
N ALA A 26 -0.68 -32.54 -0.33
CA ALA A 26 -1.16 -33.02 -1.61
C ALA A 26 -0.09 -33.82 -2.38
N LEU A 27 1.18 -33.42 -2.33
CA LEU A 27 2.29 -34.15 -2.94
C LEU A 27 2.55 -35.47 -2.23
N ARG A 28 2.46 -35.51 -0.89
CA ARG A 28 2.56 -36.78 -0.14
C ARG A 28 1.44 -37.75 -0.47
N ASP A 29 0.21 -37.26 -0.57
CA ASP A 29 -0.97 -38.06 -0.99
C ASP A 29 -0.77 -38.62 -2.40
N ARG A 30 -0.28 -37.79 -3.34
CA ARG A 30 0.05 -38.20 -4.72
C ARG A 30 1.07 -39.35 -4.73
N ASP A 31 2.08 -39.26 -3.86
CA ASP A 31 3.20 -40.22 -3.84
C ASP A 31 2.95 -41.42 -2.90
N GLY A 32 1.76 -41.51 -2.28
CA GLY A 32 1.41 -42.59 -1.36
C GLY A 32 2.22 -42.61 -0.06
N LEU A 33 2.84 -41.48 0.31
CA LEU A 33 3.64 -41.35 1.53
C LEU A 33 2.75 -41.16 2.76
N PRO A 34 3.17 -41.64 3.95
CA PRO A 34 2.39 -41.45 5.17
C PRO A 34 2.24 -39.94 5.49
N PRO A 35 1.11 -39.51 6.08
CA PRO A 35 0.93 -38.12 6.47
C PRO A 35 2.05 -37.64 7.40
N GLU A 36 2.65 -36.51 7.05
CA GLU A 36 3.62 -35.80 7.90
C GLU A 36 3.22 -34.33 7.94
N PRO A 37 2.55 -33.87 9.02
CA PRO A 37 2.16 -32.48 9.13
C PRO A 37 3.39 -31.63 9.41
N LEU A 38 3.83 -30.88 8.40
CA LEU A 38 4.90 -29.89 8.51
C LEU A 38 4.32 -28.49 8.38
N ALA A 39 4.77 -27.58 9.24
CA ALA A 39 4.45 -26.17 9.12
C ALA A 39 5.26 -25.53 7.99
N ALA A 40 4.72 -24.47 7.38
CA ALA A 40 5.35 -23.78 6.26
C ALA A 40 6.84 -23.37 6.48
N PRO A 41 7.25 -22.88 7.67
CA PRO A 41 8.67 -22.58 7.93
C PRO A 41 9.57 -23.81 7.87
N GLU A 42 9.08 -24.96 8.31
CA GLU A 42 9.84 -26.21 8.31
C GLU A 42 9.96 -26.79 6.90
N ILE A 43 8.87 -26.75 6.12
CA ILE A 43 8.89 -27.10 4.69
C ILE A 43 9.90 -26.22 3.96
N THR A 44 9.87 -24.91 4.23
CA THR A 44 10.81 -23.96 3.62
C THR A 44 12.25 -24.28 3.99
N ARG A 45 12.54 -24.52 5.28
CA ARG A 45 13.87 -24.85 5.77
C ARG A 45 14.40 -26.15 5.14
N ARG A 46 13.65 -27.25 5.24
CA ARG A 46 14.03 -28.57 4.69
C ARG A 46 14.19 -28.53 3.18
N GLY A 47 13.24 -27.82 2.53
CA GLY A 47 13.29 -27.49 1.12
C GLY A 47 14.63 -26.87 0.82
N LEU A 48 14.91 -25.65 1.29
CA LEU A 48 16.11 -24.84 1.05
C LEU A 48 17.43 -25.54 1.37
N GLU A 49 17.50 -26.36 2.43
CA GLU A 49 18.68 -27.14 2.77
C GLU A 49 18.99 -28.27 1.77
N GLY A 50 18.04 -28.61 0.89
CA GLY A 50 18.19 -29.66 -0.13
C GLY A 50 18.18 -31.07 0.47
N ARG A 51 17.72 -31.22 1.72
CA ARG A 51 17.69 -32.49 2.45
C ARG A 51 16.41 -33.29 2.21
N ASP A 52 15.39 -32.66 1.65
CA ASP A 52 14.07 -33.25 1.42
C ASP A 52 13.57 -32.85 0.04
N ALA A 53 13.50 -33.84 -0.86
CA ALA A 53 13.10 -33.65 -2.25
C ALA A 53 11.62 -33.23 -2.37
N LEU A 54 10.76 -33.70 -1.49
CA LEU A 54 9.33 -33.38 -1.53
C LEU A 54 9.06 -31.98 -0.95
N CYS A 55 9.81 -31.56 0.06
CA CYS A 55 9.82 -30.15 0.48
C CYS A 55 10.37 -29.25 -0.63
N ARG A 56 11.39 -29.68 -1.38
CA ARG A 56 11.89 -28.92 -2.54
C ARG A 56 10.83 -28.78 -3.62
N GLU A 57 10.19 -29.87 -3.99
CA GLU A 57 9.09 -29.88 -4.97
C GLU A 57 7.91 -29.01 -4.51
N THR A 58 7.62 -28.99 -3.21
CA THR A 58 6.61 -28.10 -2.63
C THR A 58 6.93 -26.63 -2.89
N LEU A 59 8.19 -26.23 -2.71
CA LEU A 59 8.63 -24.86 -3.00
C LEU A 59 8.58 -24.54 -4.50
N ASP A 60 8.96 -25.48 -5.36
CA ASP A 60 8.88 -25.34 -6.82
C ASP A 60 7.42 -25.14 -7.27
N ALA A 61 6.50 -25.95 -6.75
CA ALA A 61 5.06 -25.85 -7.03
C ALA A 61 4.48 -24.52 -6.55
N PHE A 62 4.84 -24.07 -5.34
CA PHE A 62 4.45 -22.75 -4.84
C PHE A 62 4.95 -21.62 -5.75
N CYS A 63 6.23 -21.63 -6.13
CA CYS A 63 6.80 -20.59 -7.00
C CYS A 63 6.16 -20.59 -8.38
N ALA A 64 5.86 -21.78 -8.92
CA ALA A 64 5.16 -21.95 -10.19
C ALA A 64 3.74 -21.35 -10.18
N MET A 65 2.97 -21.63 -9.12
CA MET A 65 1.62 -21.09 -8.95
C MET A 65 1.64 -19.59 -8.73
N LEU A 66 2.61 -19.08 -7.96
CA LEU A 66 2.83 -17.63 -7.79
C LEU A 66 3.15 -16.95 -9.13
N GLY A 67 4.01 -17.54 -9.96
CA GLY A 67 4.32 -17.05 -11.31
C GLY A 67 3.08 -16.95 -12.19
N THR A 68 2.21 -17.96 -12.12
CA THR A 68 0.93 -17.99 -12.83
C THR A 68 -0.03 -16.89 -12.36
N ALA A 69 -0.13 -16.69 -11.04
CA ALA A 69 -0.97 -15.63 -10.46
C ALA A 69 -0.46 -14.23 -10.84
N ALA A 70 0.86 -14.02 -10.76
CA ALA A 70 1.51 -12.77 -11.12
C ALA A 70 1.36 -12.44 -12.61
N SER A 71 1.49 -13.41 -13.50
CA SER A 71 1.33 -13.19 -14.95
C SER A 71 -0.11 -12.86 -15.34
N ASN A 72 -1.09 -13.49 -14.68
CA ASN A 72 -2.49 -13.11 -14.81
C ASN A 72 -2.70 -11.64 -14.47
N LEU A 73 -2.14 -11.18 -13.34
CA LEU A 73 -2.25 -9.78 -12.91
C LEU A 73 -1.57 -8.83 -13.91
N ALA A 74 -0.38 -9.18 -14.40
CA ALA A 74 0.37 -8.38 -15.34
C ALA A 74 -0.38 -8.16 -16.67
N VAL A 75 -1.01 -9.22 -17.20
CA VAL A 75 -1.83 -9.11 -18.42
C VAL A 75 -3.12 -8.34 -18.14
N THR A 76 -3.78 -8.61 -17.01
CA THR A 76 -5.08 -7.99 -16.67
C THR A 76 -4.96 -6.47 -16.49
N LEU A 77 -3.89 -6.00 -15.84
CA LEU A 77 -3.71 -4.59 -15.51
C LEU A 77 -2.78 -3.84 -16.46
N GLY A 78 -2.13 -4.52 -17.40
CA GLY A 78 -1.12 -3.90 -18.26
C GLY A 78 0.10 -3.41 -17.46
N ALA A 79 0.60 -4.22 -16.52
CA ALA A 79 1.58 -3.81 -15.51
C ALA A 79 3.03 -3.66 -16.05
N MET A 80 3.23 -2.81 -17.07
CA MET A 80 4.52 -2.61 -17.73
C MET A 80 5.60 -2.01 -16.83
N GLY A 81 5.20 -1.29 -15.77
CA GLY A 81 6.12 -0.79 -14.73
C GLY A 81 6.72 -1.89 -13.84
N GLY A 82 6.25 -3.13 -13.98
CA GLY A 82 6.73 -4.29 -13.25
C GLY A 82 5.75 -4.83 -12.22
N ILE A 83 6.01 -6.06 -11.79
CA ILE A 83 5.32 -6.72 -10.69
C ILE A 83 6.21 -6.72 -9.46
N PHE A 84 5.67 -6.23 -8.34
CA PHE A 84 6.37 -6.18 -7.06
C PHE A 84 5.80 -7.24 -6.13
N ILE A 85 6.66 -8.16 -5.70
CA ILE A 85 6.34 -9.26 -4.80
C ILE A 85 6.67 -8.82 -3.38
N GLY A 86 5.61 -8.54 -2.62
CA GLY A 86 5.69 -8.33 -1.17
C GLY A 86 5.32 -9.59 -0.39
N GLY A 87 5.38 -9.50 0.94
CA GLY A 87 5.00 -10.57 1.86
C GLY A 87 6.19 -11.32 2.46
N GLY A 88 5.91 -12.24 3.39
CA GLY A 88 6.96 -12.84 4.22
C GLY A 88 7.63 -14.10 3.68
N ILE A 89 7.04 -14.79 2.71
CA ILE A 89 7.54 -16.11 2.24
C ILE A 89 8.66 -15.93 1.23
N VAL A 90 8.40 -15.22 0.13
CA VAL A 90 9.36 -15.07 -0.97
C VAL A 90 10.69 -14.45 -0.52
N PRO A 91 10.74 -13.38 0.30
CA PRO A 91 12.00 -12.88 0.82
C PRO A 91 12.83 -13.91 1.61
N ARG A 92 12.17 -14.87 2.29
CA ARG A 92 12.85 -15.95 3.03
C ARG A 92 13.40 -17.05 2.12
N LEU A 93 12.89 -17.18 0.89
CA LEU A 93 13.45 -18.08 -0.11
C LEU A 93 14.83 -17.60 -0.61
N GLY A 94 15.08 -16.28 -0.53
CA GLY A 94 16.35 -15.68 -0.92
C GLY A 94 16.74 -16.05 -2.36
N ALA A 95 18.02 -16.37 -2.57
CA ALA A 95 18.58 -16.72 -3.88
C ALA A 95 17.92 -17.93 -4.55
N TYR A 96 17.28 -18.82 -3.80
CA TYR A 96 16.58 -19.94 -4.41
C TYR A 96 15.41 -19.48 -5.30
N PHE A 97 14.75 -18.37 -4.95
CA PHE A 97 13.64 -17.85 -5.73
C PHE A 97 14.05 -17.52 -7.18
N ASP A 98 15.26 -17.01 -7.37
CA ASP A 98 15.82 -16.67 -8.69
C ASP A 98 15.98 -17.92 -9.58
N SER A 99 16.31 -19.06 -8.96
CA SER A 99 16.44 -20.36 -9.64
C SER A 99 15.14 -21.17 -9.70
N SER A 100 14.07 -20.68 -9.08
CA SER A 100 12.79 -21.39 -9.00
C SER A 100 12.02 -21.34 -10.33
N PRO A 101 10.97 -22.17 -10.49
CA PRO A 101 10.11 -22.11 -11.68
C PRO A 101 9.27 -20.83 -11.83
N PHE A 102 9.37 -19.86 -10.89
CA PHE A 102 8.56 -18.64 -10.91
C PHE A 102 8.64 -17.91 -12.24
N ARG A 103 9.85 -17.59 -12.73
CA ARG A 103 10.01 -16.78 -13.95
C ARG A 103 9.53 -17.53 -15.19
N ALA A 104 9.87 -18.81 -15.32
CA ALA A 104 9.39 -19.65 -16.41
C ALA A 104 7.85 -19.68 -16.46
N ARG A 105 7.19 -19.82 -15.30
CA ARG A 105 5.71 -19.81 -15.22
C ARG A 105 5.10 -18.43 -15.38
N PHE A 106 5.82 -17.37 -15.02
CA PHE A 106 5.38 -16.00 -15.28
C PHE A 106 5.31 -15.72 -16.79
N GLU A 107 6.29 -16.21 -17.56
CA GLU A 107 6.32 -16.03 -19.02
C GLU A 107 5.48 -17.05 -19.80
N ASP A 108 5.03 -18.14 -19.17
CA ASP A 108 4.21 -19.20 -19.78
C ASP A 108 2.76 -18.73 -20.00
N LYS A 109 2.56 -17.93 -21.05
CA LYS A 109 1.27 -17.32 -21.40
C LYS A 109 0.95 -17.35 -22.90
N GLY A 110 1.46 -18.35 -23.61
CA GLY A 110 1.22 -18.56 -25.04
C GLY A 110 1.53 -17.30 -25.85
N ARG A 111 0.54 -16.75 -26.57
CA ARG A 111 0.73 -15.54 -27.38
C ARG A 111 1.19 -14.29 -26.61
N PHE A 112 1.01 -14.27 -25.28
CA PHE A 112 1.46 -13.17 -24.42
C PHE A 112 2.86 -13.38 -23.83
N SER A 113 3.55 -14.48 -24.13
CA SER A 113 4.88 -14.77 -23.58
C SER A 113 5.90 -13.66 -23.87
N ALA A 114 5.98 -13.18 -25.11
CA ALA A 114 6.89 -12.09 -25.47
C ALA A 114 6.54 -10.77 -24.76
N TYR A 115 5.25 -10.50 -24.53
CA TYR A 115 4.80 -9.34 -23.78
C TYR A 115 5.23 -9.41 -22.31
N LEU A 116 5.07 -10.57 -21.66
CA LEU A 116 5.44 -10.79 -20.26
C LEU A 116 6.96 -10.86 -20.06
N ALA A 117 7.72 -11.35 -21.04
CA ALA A 117 9.18 -11.36 -20.99
C ALA A 117 9.77 -9.95 -20.79
N GLY A 118 9.11 -8.93 -21.35
CA GLY A 118 9.50 -7.52 -21.17
C GLY A 118 9.10 -6.90 -19.83
N ILE A 119 8.30 -7.57 -19.00
CA ILE A 119 7.83 -7.05 -17.71
C ILE A 119 8.78 -7.52 -16.60
N PRO A 120 9.40 -6.59 -15.85
CA PRO A 120 10.28 -6.96 -14.75
C PRO A 120 9.48 -7.41 -13.52
N THR A 121 10.06 -8.31 -12.74
CA THR A 121 9.52 -8.80 -11.47
C THR A 121 10.51 -8.50 -10.36
N TYR A 122 10.07 -7.86 -9.29
CA TYR A 122 10.92 -7.42 -8.18
C TYR A 122 10.45 -8.02 -6.87
N VAL A 123 11.37 -8.52 -6.04
CA VAL A 123 11.08 -8.89 -4.65
C VAL A 123 11.36 -7.69 -3.75
N ILE A 124 10.40 -7.28 -2.94
CA ILE A 124 10.58 -6.20 -1.98
C ILE A 124 11.36 -6.75 -0.78
N THR A 125 12.61 -6.31 -0.63
CA THR A 125 13.50 -6.69 0.49
C THR A 125 13.65 -5.59 1.54
N ALA A 126 13.07 -4.41 1.31
CA ALA A 126 13.14 -3.30 2.25
C ALA A 126 12.50 -3.66 3.59
N GLU A 127 13.23 -3.42 4.67
CA GLU A 127 12.70 -3.54 6.03
C GLU A 127 11.53 -2.57 6.21
N HIS A 128 10.46 -3.03 6.87
CA HIS A 128 9.32 -2.18 7.21
C HIS A 128 8.68 -1.46 6.01
N ALA A 129 8.73 -2.04 4.80
CA ALA A 129 8.18 -1.45 3.58
C ALA A 129 6.73 -0.93 3.74
N THR A 130 5.89 -1.67 4.47
CA THR A 130 4.52 -1.26 4.80
C THR A 130 4.46 0.04 5.59
N PHE A 131 5.33 0.23 6.58
CA PHE A 131 5.38 1.45 7.38
C PHE A 131 5.95 2.63 6.59
N ILE A 132 6.92 2.39 5.70
CA ILE A 132 7.42 3.42 4.76
C ILE A 132 6.29 3.91 3.86
N GLY A 133 5.53 2.99 3.26
CA GLY A 133 4.37 3.32 2.43
C GLY A 133 3.28 4.06 3.22
N ALA A 134 2.93 3.56 4.41
CA ALA A 134 1.94 4.21 5.27
C ALA A 134 2.36 5.62 5.68
N SER A 135 3.64 5.82 6.01
CA SER A 135 4.20 7.13 6.36
C SER A 135 4.19 8.10 5.17
N ALA A 136 4.52 7.62 3.97
CA ALA A 136 4.46 8.42 2.75
C ALA A 136 3.02 8.86 2.43
N ILE A 137 2.05 7.95 2.51
CA ILE A 137 0.63 8.25 2.31
C ILE A 137 0.16 9.28 3.34
N LEU A 138 0.46 9.08 4.63
CA LEU A 138 0.09 10.02 5.68
C LEU A 138 0.71 11.40 5.46
N SER A 139 2.00 11.45 5.08
CA SER A 139 2.71 12.69 4.81
C SER A 139 2.06 13.47 3.66
N GLU A 140 1.64 12.79 2.60
CA GLU A 140 0.95 13.41 1.47
C GLU A 140 -0.44 13.93 1.88
N GLN A 141 -1.20 13.15 2.64
CA GLN A 141 -2.48 13.59 3.18
C GLN A 141 -2.33 14.81 4.10
N LEU A 142 -1.29 14.84 4.93
CA LEU A 142 -0.98 16.00 5.76
C LEU A 142 -0.59 17.20 4.90
N ARG A 143 0.20 17.04 3.83
CA ARG A 143 0.50 18.14 2.89
C ARG A 143 -0.74 18.68 2.21
N GLY A 144 -1.65 17.83 1.75
CA GLY A 144 -2.95 18.24 1.20
C GLY A 144 -3.80 19.02 2.22
N ARG A 145 -3.76 18.62 3.49
CA ARG A 145 -4.44 19.35 4.58
C ARG A 145 -3.75 20.65 4.97
N HIS A 146 -2.42 20.70 4.96
CA HIS A 146 -1.64 21.92 5.22
C HIS A 146 -1.62 22.87 4.01
N GLY A 147 -1.87 22.41 2.79
CA GLY A 147 -2.20 23.26 1.64
C GLY A 147 -3.49 24.06 1.85
N HIS A 148 -4.37 23.60 2.74
CA HIS A 148 -5.52 24.33 3.26
C HIS A 148 -5.26 25.09 4.58
N THR A 149 -4.02 25.14 5.09
CA THR A 149 -3.70 25.90 6.34
C THR A 149 -2.58 26.91 6.13
N GLY A 150 -1.60 26.62 5.26
CA GLY A 150 -0.52 27.53 4.88
C GLY A 150 -0.87 28.50 3.73
N SER A 151 -1.88 28.15 2.93
CA SER A 151 -2.48 28.97 1.86
C SER A 151 -3.88 29.50 2.20
N THR A 152 -4.39 29.26 3.42
CA THR A 152 -5.68 29.84 3.81
C THR A 152 -5.53 31.23 4.40
N VAL A 153 -6.62 31.98 4.24
CA VAL A 153 -6.85 33.28 4.88
C VAL A 153 -6.37 33.30 6.34
N LEU A 154 -6.54 32.22 7.12
CA LEU A 154 -6.09 32.14 8.51
C LEU A 154 -4.56 32.14 8.67
N GLY A 155 -3.84 31.39 7.84
CA GLY A 155 -2.38 31.39 7.83
C GLY A 155 -1.81 32.73 7.36
N GLN A 156 -2.49 33.41 6.44
CA GLN A 156 -2.13 34.75 6.01
C GLN A 156 -2.38 35.79 7.11
N ILE A 157 -3.53 35.74 7.79
CA ILE A 157 -3.86 36.59 8.93
C ILE A 157 -2.81 36.44 10.04
N GLN A 158 -2.36 35.20 10.34
CA GLN A 158 -1.33 34.97 11.35
C GLN A 158 0.03 35.58 10.97
N ARG A 159 0.42 35.53 9.68
CA ARG A 159 1.66 36.14 9.18
C ARG A 159 1.62 37.66 9.17
N THR A 160 0.50 38.27 8.77
CA THR A 160 0.36 39.73 8.67
C THR A 160 -0.06 40.37 9.99
N ARG A 161 -0.37 39.60 11.03
CA ARG A 161 -0.84 40.09 12.34
C ARG A 161 0.02 41.21 12.92
N GLY A 162 1.34 41.14 12.77
CA GLY A 162 2.28 42.15 13.29
C GLY A 162 2.25 43.50 12.57
N SER A 163 1.65 43.58 11.38
CA SER A 163 1.56 44.81 10.56
C SER A 163 0.15 45.37 10.48
N LEU A 164 -0.83 44.79 11.18
CA LEU A 164 -2.22 45.26 11.16
C LEU A 164 -2.41 46.48 12.05
N SER A 165 -3.30 47.41 11.64
CA SER A 165 -3.74 48.48 12.54
C SER A 165 -4.50 47.92 13.76
N PRO A 166 -4.59 48.65 14.88
CA PRO A 166 -5.32 48.18 16.07
C PRO A 166 -6.79 47.80 15.81
N ALA A 167 -7.42 48.41 14.79
CA ALA A 167 -8.78 48.08 14.40
C ALA A 167 -8.84 46.80 13.54
N GLU A 168 -7.89 46.59 12.63
CA GLU A 168 -7.80 45.37 11.81
C GLU A 168 -7.36 44.15 12.62
N MET A 169 -6.51 44.37 13.63
CA MET A 169 -6.06 43.32 14.55
C MET A 169 -7.24 42.72 15.34
N ARG A 170 -8.22 43.54 15.73
CA ARG A 170 -9.45 43.04 16.38
C ARG A 170 -10.32 42.20 15.43
N VAL A 171 -10.33 42.51 14.14
CA VAL A 171 -11.00 41.68 13.12
C VAL A 171 -10.25 40.36 12.96
N ALA A 172 -8.92 40.40 12.82
CA ALA A 172 -8.06 39.23 12.75
C ALA A 172 -8.24 38.29 13.95
N ASP A 173 -8.21 38.83 15.17
CA ASP A 173 -8.38 38.07 16.40
C ASP A 173 -9.77 37.41 16.46
N HIS A 174 -10.81 38.12 16.03
CA HIS A 174 -12.16 37.55 15.95
C HIS A 174 -12.26 36.41 14.92
N VAL A 175 -11.67 36.57 13.73
CA VAL A 175 -11.63 35.54 12.68
C VAL A 175 -10.83 34.31 13.12
N LEU A 176 -9.69 34.51 13.80
CA LEU A 176 -8.86 33.42 14.32
C LEU A 176 -9.52 32.67 15.47
N ALA A 177 -10.31 33.36 16.31
CA ALA A 177 -11.07 32.74 17.38
C ALA A 177 -12.29 31.96 16.87
N HIS A 178 -12.86 32.33 15.72
CA HIS A 178 -14.09 31.75 15.19
C HIS A 178 -14.02 31.39 13.68
N PRO A 179 -13.06 30.55 13.25
CA PRO A 179 -12.72 30.35 11.84
C PRO A 179 -13.83 29.74 10.98
N ARG A 180 -14.76 28.99 11.59
CA ARG A 180 -15.87 28.33 10.85
C ARG A 180 -17.15 29.17 10.77
N SER A 181 -17.44 30.01 11.77
CA SER A 181 -18.68 30.81 11.78
C SER A 181 -18.54 32.08 10.94
N VAL A 182 -17.37 32.71 10.96
CA VAL A 182 -17.10 33.98 10.26
C VAL A 182 -17.29 33.87 8.74
N LEU A 183 -17.05 32.69 8.16
CA LEU A 183 -17.21 32.46 6.72
C LEU A 183 -18.65 32.65 6.21
N ASN A 184 -19.64 32.50 7.10
CA ASN A 184 -21.05 32.61 6.77
C ASN A 184 -21.72 33.82 7.45
N ASP A 185 -20.96 34.62 8.21
CA ASP A 185 -21.50 35.77 8.92
C ASP A 185 -21.53 37.01 8.00
N PRO A 186 -22.65 37.78 7.97
CA PRO A 186 -22.66 39.06 7.28
C PRO A 186 -21.58 40.00 7.82
N ILE A 187 -20.99 40.83 6.96
CA ILE A 187 -19.96 41.82 7.35
C ILE A 187 -20.41 42.69 8.54
N ALA A 188 -21.70 43.04 8.61
CA ALA A 188 -22.29 43.76 9.73
C ALA A 188 -22.15 43.03 11.09
N ARG A 189 -22.29 41.70 11.08
CA ARG A 189 -22.16 40.85 12.27
C ARG A 189 -20.71 40.73 12.70
N ILE A 190 -19.80 40.53 11.74
CA ILE A 190 -18.35 40.47 11.99
C ILE A 190 -17.87 41.81 12.58
N ALA A 191 -18.30 42.93 12.00
CA ALA A 191 -17.93 44.27 12.47
C ALA A 191 -18.40 44.53 13.90
N ARG A 192 -19.64 44.14 14.23
CA ARG A 192 -20.19 44.27 15.58
C ARG A 192 -19.44 43.39 16.58
N ALA A 193 -19.16 42.14 16.23
CA ALA A 193 -18.46 41.21 17.12
C ALA A 193 -16.99 41.58 17.36
N ALA A 194 -16.32 42.18 16.37
CA ALA A 194 -14.97 42.73 16.50
C ALA A 194 -14.93 44.17 17.04
N ALA A 195 -16.09 44.78 17.34
CA ALA A 195 -16.24 46.16 17.79
C ALA A 195 -15.57 47.21 16.86
N VAL A 196 -15.77 47.05 15.55
CA VAL A 196 -15.26 47.96 14.50
C VAL A 196 -16.37 48.37 13.52
N SER A 197 -16.05 49.27 12.59
CA SER A 197 -16.97 49.64 11.50
C SER A 197 -16.93 48.60 10.36
N GLN A 198 -18.04 48.45 9.62
CA GLN A 198 -18.08 47.58 8.43
C GLN A 198 -17.01 47.93 7.37
N PRO A 199 -16.71 49.22 7.09
CA PRO A 199 -15.60 49.59 6.22
C PRO A 199 -14.24 49.05 6.68
N THR A 200 -14.02 48.91 8.00
CA THR A 200 -12.78 48.34 8.53
C THR A 200 -12.66 46.86 8.22
N VAL A 201 -13.76 46.09 8.35
CA VAL A 201 -13.79 44.67 7.97
C VAL A 201 -13.56 44.50 6.47
N ILE A 202 -14.18 45.36 5.64
CA ILE A 202 -13.99 45.34 4.18
C ILE A 202 -12.53 45.65 3.81
N ARG A 203 -11.92 46.65 4.45
CA ARG A 203 -10.51 47.01 4.21
C ARG A 203 -9.57 45.87 4.61
N PHE A 204 -9.83 45.24 5.77
CA PHE A 204 -9.10 44.06 6.24
C PHE A 204 -9.20 42.89 5.25
N CYS A 205 -10.39 42.56 4.76
CA CYS A 205 -10.58 41.48 3.78
C CYS A 205 -9.93 41.77 2.42
N ARG A 206 -9.67 43.04 2.08
CA ARG A 206 -8.97 43.45 0.85
C ARG A 206 -7.46 43.53 1.00
N SER A 207 -6.94 43.60 2.23
CA SER A 207 -5.51 43.67 2.53
C SER A 207 -4.89 42.31 2.89
N LEU A 208 -5.75 41.30 3.07
CA LEU A 208 -5.44 39.87 2.95
C LEU A 208 -5.48 39.49 1.46
#